data_AF-A0A7X8XAD7-F1
#
_entry.id   AF-A0A7X8XAD7-F1
#
_cell.length_a   1.000
_cell.length_b   1.000
_cell.length_c   1.000
_cell.angle_alpha   90.00
_cell.angle_beta   90.00
_cell.angle_gamma   90.00
#
_symmetry.space_group_name_H-M   'P 1'
#
loop_
_entity.id
_entity.type
_entity.pdbx_description
1 polymer ?
#
loop_
_entity_poly.entity_id
_entity_poly.type
_entity_poly.pdbx_seq_one_letter_code
_entity_poly.pdbx_strand_id
1 'polypeptide(L)'
;ELDTIEQGVRQAVAGNLKGVLSDDQYTLRFLRYGVDGVTGCIEAPPIPLPREVGLLIEAIAPTQELADTVISLARSSALHQAFPNRKATAGNLAFPFSPSDFRGGEVFEFALYHLLDTSGMQMTFKPELISIGGC
;
A
#
# COMPACT_ATOMS: atom_id res chain seq x y z
N GLU A 1 -12.87 -5.69 -8.30
CA GLU A 1 -12.88 -4.21 -8.45
C GLU A 1 -11.76 -3.55 -7.67
N LEU A 2 -11.59 -3.86 -6.37
CA LEU A 2 -10.49 -3.32 -5.56
C LEU A 2 -9.11 -3.57 -6.14
N ASP A 3 -8.82 -4.79 -6.62
CA ASP A 3 -7.51 -5.09 -7.24
C ASP A 3 -7.24 -4.19 -8.45
N THR A 4 -8.26 -3.88 -9.25
CA THR A 4 -8.15 -2.97 -10.40
C THR A 4 -7.86 -1.54 -9.95
N ILE A 5 -8.50 -1.10 -8.86
CA ILE A 5 -8.24 0.22 -8.27
C ILE A 5 -6.80 0.29 -7.77
N GLU A 6 -6.39 -0.67 -6.95
CA GLU A 6 -5.04 -0.71 -6.36
C GLU A 6 -3.96 -0.77 -7.45
N GLN A 7 -4.15 -1.61 -8.48
CA GLN A 7 -3.22 -1.70 -9.60
C GLN A 7 -3.13 -0.39 -10.37
N GLY A 8 -4.26 0.25 -10.66
CA GLY A 8 -4.28 1.53 -11.37
C GLY A 8 -3.61 2.65 -10.58
N VAL A 9 -3.82 2.70 -9.26
CA VAL A 9 -3.14 3.66 -8.37
C VAL A 9 -1.63 3.41 -8.36
N ARG A 10 -1.19 2.15 -8.25
CA ARG A 10 0.24 1.80 -8.32
C ARG A 10 0.87 2.26 -9.63
N GLN A 11 0.21 2.01 -10.76
CA GLN A 11 0.70 2.43 -12.07
C GLN A 11 0.76 3.95 -12.20
N ALA A 12 -0.24 4.66 -11.69
CA ALA A 12 -0.27 6.12 -11.69
C ALA A 12 0.88 6.70 -10.83
N VAL A 13 1.07 6.18 -9.62
CA VAL A 13 2.16 6.60 -8.72
C VAL A 13 3.53 6.33 -9.36
N ALA A 14 3.78 5.10 -9.82
CA ALA A 14 5.03 4.75 -10.49
C ALA A 14 5.29 5.62 -11.73
N GLY A 15 4.24 5.88 -12.53
CA GLY A 15 4.32 6.75 -13.70
C GLY A 15 4.71 8.20 -13.36
N ASN A 16 4.18 8.76 -12.28
CA ASN A 16 4.48 10.12 -11.83
C ASN A 16 5.85 10.23 -11.14
N LEU A 17 6.37 9.14 -10.58
CA LEU A 17 7.67 9.11 -9.89
C LEU A 17 8.85 8.75 -10.80
N LYS A 18 8.60 8.46 -12.10
CA LYS A 18 9.67 8.17 -13.06
C LYS A 18 10.72 9.27 -13.07
N GLY A 19 11.96 8.90 -12.78
CA GLY A 19 13.10 9.83 -12.74
C GLY A 19 13.30 10.53 -11.39
N VAL A 20 12.41 10.31 -10.42
CA VAL A 20 12.54 10.80 -9.04
C VAL A 20 12.85 9.64 -8.09
N LEU A 21 12.05 8.57 -8.16
CA LEU A 21 12.25 7.33 -7.39
C LEU A 21 12.06 6.12 -8.31
N SER A 22 12.88 5.10 -8.15
CA SER A 22 12.62 3.78 -8.70
C SER A 22 11.60 3.01 -7.85
N ASP A 23 10.94 2.02 -8.45
CA ASP A 23 9.84 1.28 -7.81
C ASP A 23 10.27 0.48 -6.57
N ASP A 24 11.56 0.20 -6.41
CA ASP A 24 12.17 -0.47 -5.25
C ASP A 24 12.55 0.51 -4.11
N GLN A 25 12.54 1.82 -4.37
CA GLN A 25 12.89 2.84 -3.37
C GLN A 25 11.72 3.27 -2.49
N TYR A 26 10.49 2.86 -2.82
CA TYR A 26 9.33 3.14 -1.99
C TYR A 26 8.43 1.92 -1.90
N THR A 27 7.70 1.82 -0.79
CA THR A 27 6.62 0.84 -0.64
C THR A 27 5.29 1.59 -0.62
N LEU A 28 4.33 1.09 -1.39
CA LEU A 28 2.93 1.50 -1.31
C LEU A 28 2.10 0.28 -0.90
N ARG A 29 1.54 0.25 0.30
CA ARG A 29 0.69 -0.85 0.78
C ARG A 29 -0.78 -0.45 0.80
N PHE A 30 -1.64 -1.38 0.45
CA PHE A 30 -3.09 -1.25 0.60
C PHE A 30 -3.55 -2.30 1.58
N LEU A 31 -4.08 -1.86 2.72
CA LEU A 31 -4.70 -2.73 3.70
C LEU A 31 -6.21 -2.54 3.60
N ARG A 32 -6.93 -3.66 3.45
CA ARG A 32 -8.38 -3.70 3.34
C ARG A 32 -8.95 -4.02 4.71
N TYR A 33 -9.75 -3.11 5.26
CA TYR A 33 -10.32 -3.21 6.61
C TYR A 33 -11.83 -3.04 6.59
N GLY A 34 -12.47 -3.78 7.48
CA GLY A 34 -13.86 -3.56 7.86
C GLY A 34 -14.89 -4.01 6.82
N VAL A 35 -16.10 -4.15 7.33
CA VAL A 35 -17.36 -4.31 6.59
C VAL A 35 -18.31 -3.30 7.24
N ASP A 36 -19.06 -2.55 6.44
CA ASP A 36 -20.14 -1.66 6.87
C ASP A 36 -19.73 -0.51 7.85
N GLY A 37 -18.55 0.10 7.69
CA GLY A 37 -18.07 1.25 8.48
C GLY A 37 -18.75 2.61 8.23
N VAL A 38 -19.54 2.74 7.17
CA VAL A 38 -20.30 3.92 6.72
C VAL A 38 -21.80 3.64 6.81
N THR A 39 -22.27 2.51 6.25
CA THR A 39 -23.70 2.18 6.23
C THR A 39 -24.21 1.54 7.53
N GLY A 40 -23.34 0.93 8.33
CA GLY A 40 -23.68 0.35 9.63
C GLY A 40 -24.87 -0.61 9.57
N CYS A 41 -25.77 -0.53 10.56
CA CYS A 41 -26.97 -1.36 10.63
C CYS A 41 -28.20 -0.77 9.91
N ILE A 42 -28.03 0.31 9.14
CA ILE A 42 -29.15 1.03 8.50
C ILE A 42 -29.75 0.20 7.35
N GLU A 43 -28.93 -0.58 6.64
CA GLU A 43 -29.35 -1.45 5.55
C GLU A 43 -29.07 -2.92 5.88
N ALA A 44 -29.82 -3.83 5.26
CA ALA A 44 -29.49 -5.25 5.32
C ALA A 44 -28.09 -5.50 4.70
N PRO A 45 -27.27 -6.39 5.29
CA PRO A 45 -25.97 -6.74 4.71
C PRO A 45 -26.15 -7.26 3.27
N PRO A 46 -25.29 -6.86 2.32
CA PRO A 46 -25.42 -7.35 0.96
C PRO A 46 -25.03 -8.83 0.90
N ILE A 47 -25.53 -9.52 -0.14
CA ILE A 47 -25.07 -10.85 -0.49
C ILE A 47 -24.65 -10.79 -1.97
N PRO A 48 -23.36 -10.96 -2.29
CA PRO A 48 -22.22 -11.22 -1.39
C PRO A 48 -21.70 -9.97 -0.65
N LEU A 49 -20.97 -10.18 0.45
CA LEU A 49 -20.14 -9.16 1.10
C LEU A 49 -18.85 -8.89 0.30
N PRO A 50 -18.21 -7.70 0.47
CA PRO A 50 -18.66 -6.54 1.25
C PRO A 50 -19.40 -5.49 0.39
N ARG A 51 -20.28 -4.68 0.99
CA ARG A 51 -20.90 -3.49 0.33
C ARG A 51 -19.86 -2.40 0.13
N GLU A 52 -19.03 -2.24 1.13
CA GLU A 52 -18.04 -1.20 1.29
C GLU A 52 -16.84 -1.76 2.04
N VAL A 53 -15.68 -1.16 1.80
CA VAL A 53 -14.44 -1.55 2.46
C VAL A 53 -13.70 -0.28 2.86
N GLY A 54 -13.14 -0.28 4.07
CA GLY A 54 -12.16 0.71 4.48
C GLY A 54 -10.80 0.37 3.86
N LEU A 55 -10.13 1.36 3.28
CA LEU A 55 -8.76 1.20 2.79
C LEU A 55 -7.82 2.04 3.64
N LEU A 56 -6.78 1.41 4.18
CA LEU A 56 -5.62 2.10 4.71
C LEU A 56 -4.49 1.99 3.69
N ILE A 57 -4.09 3.13 3.14
CA ILE A 57 -2.99 3.22 2.19
C ILE A 57 -1.76 3.74 2.94
N GLU A 58 -0.66 3.01 2.89
CA GLU A 58 0.59 3.38 3.55
C GLU A 58 1.67 3.58 2.49
N ALA A 59 2.40 4.69 2.59
CA ALA A 59 3.58 4.95 1.77
C ALA A 59 4.82 5.04 2.66
N ILE A 60 5.85 4.29 2.31
CA ILE A 60 7.16 4.32 2.94
C ILE A 60 8.17 4.69 1.86
N ALA A 61 9.05 5.64 2.16
CA ALA A 61 10.10 6.11 1.26
C ALA A 61 11.34 6.55 2.08
N PRO A 62 12.49 6.84 1.45
CA PRO A 62 13.73 7.13 2.16
C PRO A 62 13.68 8.39 3.04
N THR A 63 12.78 9.33 2.73
CA THR A 63 12.53 10.51 3.56
C THR A 63 11.03 10.75 3.71
N GLN A 64 10.65 11.50 4.75
CA GLN A 64 9.25 11.84 5.01
C GLN A 64 8.64 12.66 3.87
N GLU A 65 9.40 13.56 3.24
CA GLU A 65 8.94 14.38 2.11
C GLU A 65 8.61 13.51 0.89
N LEU A 66 9.41 12.48 0.65
CA LEU A 66 9.15 11.51 -0.41
C LEU A 66 7.94 10.65 -0.07
N ALA A 67 7.80 10.20 1.18
CA ALA A 67 6.62 9.45 1.62
C ALA A 67 5.33 10.28 1.48
N ASP A 68 5.37 11.56 1.87
CA ASP A 68 4.28 12.52 1.71
C ASP A 68 3.92 12.72 0.22
N THR A 69 4.93 12.75 -0.66
CA THR A 69 4.73 12.84 -2.12
C THR A 69 4.04 11.59 -2.64
N VAL A 70 4.54 10.41 -2.29
CA VAL A 70 3.98 9.11 -2.71
C VAL A 70 2.53 8.97 -2.25
N ILE A 71 2.22 9.27 -0.98
CA ILE A 71 0.85 9.12 -0.46
C ILE A 71 -0.11 10.16 -1.05
N SER A 72 0.34 11.38 -1.29
CA SER A 72 -0.47 12.43 -1.94
C SER A 72 -0.84 12.04 -3.37
N LEU A 73 0.12 11.50 -4.14
CA LEU A 73 -0.13 10.95 -5.47
C LEU A 73 -1.08 9.76 -5.43
N ALA A 74 -0.90 8.85 -4.47
CA ALA A 74 -1.77 7.69 -4.30
C ALA A 74 -3.21 8.12 -4.00
N ARG A 75 -3.41 9.06 -3.07
CA ARG A 75 -4.72 9.64 -2.72
C ARG A 75 -5.40 10.28 -3.94
N SER A 76 -4.68 11.17 -4.63
CA SER A 76 -5.21 11.87 -5.81
C SER A 76 -5.61 10.89 -6.91
N SER A 77 -4.77 9.87 -7.15
CA SER A 77 -5.04 8.84 -8.16
C SER A 77 -6.24 7.98 -7.75
N ALA A 78 -6.31 7.55 -6.48
CA ALA A 78 -7.35 6.67 -5.99
C ALA A 78 -8.74 7.33 -6.05
N LEU A 79 -8.84 8.64 -5.81
CA LEU A 79 -10.07 9.41 -5.96
C LEU A 79 -10.67 9.31 -7.37
N HIS A 80 -9.82 9.27 -8.40
CA HIS A 80 -10.25 9.37 -9.79
C HIS A 80 -10.12 8.05 -10.57
N GLN A 81 -9.57 7.01 -9.94
CA GLN A 81 -9.27 5.73 -10.57
C GLN A 81 -10.52 5.11 -11.21
N ALA A 82 -10.46 4.79 -12.50
CA ALA A 82 -11.57 4.13 -13.17
C ALA A 82 -11.64 2.64 -12.77
N PHE A 83 -12.85 2.13 -12.61
CA PHE A 83 -13.14 0.71 -12.45
C PHE A 83 -14.48 0.37 -13.14
N PRO A 84 -14.72 -0.89 -13.52
CA PRO A 84 -15.97 -1.30 -14.16
C PRO A 84 -17.20 -0.88 -13.35
N ASN A 85 -18.28 -0.46 -14.02
CA ASN A 85 -19.55 -0.07 -13.39
C ASN A 85 -19.50 1.13 -12.42
N ARG A 86 -18.43 1.96 -12.49
CA ARG A 86 -18.33 3.19 -11.69
C ARG A 86 -19.54 4.11 -11.95
N LYS A 87 -20.32 4.36 -10.90
CA LYS A 87 -21.43 5.33 -10.91
C LYS A 87 -21.01 6.75 -10.55
N ALA A 88 -19.90 6.89 -9.82
CA ALA A 88 -19.40 8.19 -9.37
C ALA A 88 -18.79 9.00 -10.52
N THR A 89 -19.10 10.30 -10.55
CA THR A 89 -18.58 11.26 -11.53
C THR A 89 -17.48 12.17 -10.97
N ALA A 90 -17.46 12.41 -9.65
CA ALA A 90 -16.57 13.37 -8.99
C ALA A 90 -15.51 12.74 -8.07
N GLY A 91 -15.74 11.53 -7.53
CA GLY A 91 -14.77 10.84 -6.67
C GLY A 91 -15.26 9.48 -6.19
N ASN A 92 -14.34 8.52 -6.06
CA ASN A 92 -14.65 7.12 -5.72
C ASN A 92 -14.52 6.77 -4.25
N LEU A 93 -13.94 7.66 -3.44
CA LEU A 93 -13.55 7.38 -2.07
C LEU A 93 -14.14 8.44 -1.15
N ALA A 94 -14.52 8.00 0.05
CA ALA A 94 -14.83 8.87 1.18
C ALA A 94 -13.69 8.80 2.18
N PHE A 95 -13.29 9.94 2.74
CA PHE A 95 -12.28 10.00 3.79
C PHE A 95 -12.96 10.13 5.15
N PRO A 96 -12.64 9.25 6.13
CA PRO A 96 -13.23 9.34 7.46
C PRO A 96 -12.72 10.54 8.28
N PHE A 97 -11.57 11.11 7.92
CA PHE A 97 -10.93 12.20 8.63
C PHE A 97 -10.41 13.30 7.69
N SER A 98 -10.25 14.50 8.24
CA SER A 98 -9.59 15.65 7.58
C SER A 98 -8.55 16.24 8.57
N PRO A 99 -7.25 16.23 8.23
CA PRO A 99 -6.66 15.68 7.01
C PRO A 99 -6.83 14.16 6.90
N SER A 100 -6.90 13.64 5.67
CA SER A 100 -6.96 12.19 5.41
C SER A 100 -5.62 11.50 5.61
N ASP A 101 -4.54 12.27 5.50
CA ASP A 101 -3.17 11.79 5.49
C ASP A 101 -2.53 12.18 6.84
N PHE A 102 -1.74 11.29 7.40
CA PHE A 102 -0.96 11.55 8.61
C PHE A 102 0.43 10.92 8.50
N ARG A 103 1.40 11.47 9.24
CA ARG A 103 2.77 10.95 9.26
C ARG A 103 2.90 9.88 10.33
N GLY A 104 3.20 8.64 9.91
CA GLY A 104 3.42 7.51 10.81
C GLY A 104 4.79 7.54 11.51
N GLY A 105 5.73 8.34 11.03
CA GLY A 105 7.09 8.40 11.53
C GLY A 105 8.02 7.38 10.88
N GLU A 106 9.20 7.21 11.48
CA GLU A 106 10.21 6.27 11.01
C GLU A 106 9.75 4.82 11.16
N VAL A 107 10.05 4.00 10.16
CA VAL A 107 9.81 2.55 10.18
C VAL A 107 11.15 1.84 10.22
N PHE A 108 11.23 0.76 11.00
CA PHE A 108 12.47 0.04 11.24
C PHE A 108 12.33 -1.41 10.81
N GLU A 109 13.38 -1.93 10.18
CA GLU A 109 13.54 -3.35 9.94
C GLU A 109 14.37 -3.96 11.07
N PHE A 110 13.91 -5.10 11.60
CA PHE A 110 14.67 -5.88 12.56
C PHE A 110 15.57 -6.88 11.83
N ALA A 111 16.88 -6.72 11.96
CA ALA A 111 17.85 -7.67 11.43
C ALA A 111 18.48 -8.49 12.56
N LEU A 112 18.43 -9.82 12.45
CA LEU A 112 19.15 -10.74 13.32
C LEU A 112 20.35 -11.33 12.57
N TYR A 113 21.56 -11.01 13.03
CA TYR A 113 22.78 -11.63 12.53
C TYR A 113 23.12 -12.86 13.38
N HIS A 114 23.08 -14.04 12.76
CA HIS A 114 23.44 -15.29 13.41
C HIS A 114 24.45 -16.07 12.56
N LEU A 115 25.52 -16.55 13.17
CA LEU A 115 26.46 -17.48 12.55
C LEU A 115 25.87 -18.88 12.66
N LEU A 116 25.50 -19.46 11.52
CA LEU A 116 24.92 -20.80 11.45
C LEU A 116 25.93 -21.74 10.80
N ASP A 117 26.24 -22.86 11.45
CA ASP A 117 26.90 -23.98 10.77
C ASP A 117 25.87 -24.63 9.83
N THR A 118 26.12 -24.53 8.53
CA THR A 118 25.20 -25.00 7.48
C THR A 118 25.44 -26.45 7.09
N SER A 119 26.41 -27.14 7.71
CA SER A 119 26.71 -28.54 7.39
C SER A 119 25.52 -29.46 7.65
N GLY A 120 25.07 -30.15 6.59
CA GLY A 120 23.93 -31.08 6.66
C GLY A 120 22.55 -30.43 6.82
N MET A 121 22.45 -29.10 6.82
CA MET A 121 21.19 -28.40 7.02
C MET A 121 20.41 -28.28 5.71
N GLN A 122 19.16 -28.77 5.67
CA GLN A 122 18.23 -28.44 4.60
C GLN A 122 17.53 -27.13 4.96
N MET A 123 17.92 -26.05 4.30
CA MET A 123 17.24 -24.75 4.44
C MET A 123 15.85 -24.85 3.79
N THR A 124 14.80 -24.81 4.61
CA THR A 124 13.39 -24.86 4.14
C THR A 124 12.85 -23.49 3.70
N PHE A 125 13.69 -22.46 3.71
CA PHE A 125 13.35 -21.10 3.27
C PHE A 125 14.24 -20.69 2.08
N LYS A 126 13.85 -19.63 1.37
CA LYS A 126 14.63 -19.07 0.25
C LYS A 126 15.59 -18.00 0.79
N PRO A 127 16.88 -18.30 1.00
CA PRO A 127 17.84 -17.29 1.42
C PRO A 127 18.12 -16.31 0.28
N GLU A 128 18.27 -15.03 0.61
CA GLU A 128 18.92 -14.05 -0.24
C GLU A 128 20.38 -13.91 0.21
N LEU A 129 21.31 -14.21 -0.70
CA LEU A 129 22.75 -14.16 -0.40
C LEU A 129 23.29 -12.80 -0.83
N ILE A 130 23.69 -11.99 0.14
CA ILE A 130 24.29 -10.68 -0.10
C ILE A 130 25.79 -10.78 0.24
N SER A 131 26.65 -10.55 -0.75
CA SER A 131 28.10 -10.51 -0.55
C SER A 131 28.50 -9.13 -0.03
N ILE A 132 29.00 -9.05 1.21
CA ILE A 132 29.42 -7.79 1.83
C ILE A 132 30.95 -7.76 1.90
N GLY A 133 31.57 -6.82 1.16
CA GLY A 133 33.02 -6.64 1.10
C GLY A 133 33.72 -7.67 0.22
N GLY A 134 34.27 -7.21 -0.90
CA GLY A 134 35.22 -7.99 -1.69
C GLY A 134 36.64 -7.58 -1.29
N CYS A 135 37.49 -8.56 -0.96
CA CYS A 135 38.93 -8.40 -1.08
C CYS A 135 39.35 -8.78 -2.50
#